data_AF-A0A7Z9MT81-F1
#
_entry.id   AF-A0A7Z9MT81-F1
#
_cell.length_a   1.000
_cell.length_b   1.000
_cell.length_c   1.000
_cell.angle_alpha   90.00
_cell.angle_beta   90.00
_cell.angle_gamma   90.00
#
_symmetry.space_group_name_H-M   'P 1'
#
loop_
_entity.id
_entity.type
_entity.pdbx_description
1 polymer ?
#
loop_
_entity_poly.entity_id
_entity_poly.type
_entity_poly.pdbx_seq_one_letter_code
_entity_poly.pdbx_strand_id
1 'polypeptide(L)' 'KVECLDAIDSMLEESSRIDFYRTQIIKYMWRLRDKGCPLKDAKKAQFYLDRLIQKLS' A
#
# COMPACT_ATOMS: atom_id res chain seq x y z
N LYS A 1 13.27 13.53 -5.90
CA LYS A 1 11.98 14.04 -5.39
C LYS A 1 11.56 13.09 -4.28
N VAL A 2 11.29 13.57 -3.06
CA VAL A 2 10.80 12.72 -1.98
C VAL A 2 9.30 12.53 -2.20
N GLU A 3 8.86 11.29 -2.36
CA GLU A 3 7.44 11.01 -2.48
C GLU A 3 6.79 11.11 -1.10
N CYS A 4 5.56 11.64 -1.02
CA CYS A 4 4.84 11.80 0.24
C CYS A 4 4.71 10.48 1.02
N LEU A 5 4.63 9.36 0.29
CA LEU A 5 4.62 8.03 0.86
C LEU A 5 5.89 7.70 1.64
N ASP A 6 7.06 8.09 1.13
CA ASP A 6 8.35 7.81 1.78
C ASP A 6 8.50 8.66 3.05
N ALA A 7 7.97 9.88 3.06
CA ALA A 7 7.88 10.70 4.26
C ALA A 7 6.99 10.04 5.33
N ILE A 8 5.79 9.58 4.96
CA ILE A 8 4.89 8.87 5.88
C ILE A 8 5.57 7.60 6.42
N ASP A 9 6.19 6.81 5.54
CA ASP A 9 6.90 5.57 5.92
C ASP A 9 8.01 5.80 6.95
N SER A 10 8.74 6.91 6.82
CA SER A 10 9.81 7.32 7.74
C SER A 10 9.31 7.78 9.11
N MET A 11 8.06 8.25 9.21
CA MET A 11 7.46 8.73 10.46
C MET A 11 6.82 7.60 11.29
N LEU A 12 6.60 6.43 10.70
CA LEU A 12 5.94 5.30 11.36
C LEU A 12 6.95 4.38 12.04
N GLU A 13 6.61 3.93 13.25
CA GLU A 13 7.23 2.77 13.89
C GLU A 13 6.99 1.50 13.06
N GLU A 14 7.83 0.48 13.23
CA GLU A 14 7.85 -0.70 12.37
C GLU A 14 6.50 -1.45 12.30
N SER A 15 5.85 -1.66 13.45
CA SER A 15 4.51 -2.28 13.52
C SER A 15 3.46 -1.44 12.77
N SER A 16 3.46 -0.13 13.01
CA SER A 16 2.55 0.83 12.37
C SER A 16 2.79 0.93 10.86
N ARG A 17 4.04 0.74 10.42
CA ARG A 17 4.43 0.73 9.01
C ARG A 17 3.85 -0.48 8.28
N ILE A 18 3.98 -1.68 8.87
CA ILE A 18 3.39 -2.91 8.30
C ILE A 18 1.88 -2.77 8.18
N ASP A 19 1.20 -2.30 9.24
CA ASP A 19 -0.25 -2.14 9.24
C ASP A 19 -0.74 -1.06 8.28
N PHE A 20 0.05 -0.01 8.05
CA PHE A 20 -0.21 0.97 6.99
C PHE A 20 -0.27 0.29 5.62
N TYR A 21 0.74 -0.49 5.24
CA TYR A 21 0.74 -1.19 3.94
C TYR A 21 -0.41 -2.19 3.82
N ARG A 22 -0.66 -2.99 4.87
CA ARG A 22 -1.77 -3.97 4.92
C ARG A 22 -3.11 -3.28 4.67
N THR A 23 -3.35 -2.15 5.33
CA THR A 23 -4.59 -1.38 5.18
C THR A 23 -4.75 -0.83 3.77
N GLN A 24 -3.68 -0.34 3.14
CA GLN A 24 -3.75 0.13 1.75
C GLN A 24 -4.05 -1.01 0.77
N ILE A 25 -3.42 -2.18 0.94
CA ILE A 25 -3.66 -3.37 0.11
C ILE A 25 -5.15 -3.77 0.22
N ILE A 26 -5.68 -3.93 1.44
CA ILE A 26 -7.08 -4.28 1.68
C ILE A 26 -8.01 -3.24 1.05
N LYS A 27 -7.72 -1.95 1.21
CA LYS A 27 -8.52 -0.86 0.62
C LYS A 27 -8.68 -1.00 -0.89
N TYR A 28 -7.60 -1.29 -1.61
CA TYR A 28 -7.66 -1.43 -3.07
C TYR A 28 -8.26 -2.77 -3.50
N MET A 29 -8.00 -3.85 -2.76
CA MET A 29 -8.66 -5.14 -3.00
C MET A 29 -10.18 -5.06 -2.79
N TRP A 30 -10.64 -4.29 -1.80
CA TRP A 30 -12.07 -4.04 -1.58
C TRP A 30 -12.69 -3.22 -2.73
N ARG A 31 -12.02 -2.14 -3.15
CA ARG A 31 -12.49 -1.26 -4.24
C ARG A 31 -12.52 -1.91 -5.60
N LEU A 32 -11.76 -2.99 -5.80
CA LEU A 32 -11.67 -3.74 -7.04
C LEU A 32 -13.04 -4.16 -7.57
N ARG A 33 -14.02 -4.41 -6.69
CA ARG A 33 -15.39 -4.78 -7.07
C ARG A 33 -16.37 -3.61 -7.23
N ASP A 34 -15.99 -2.40 -6.85
CA ASP A 34 -16.93 -1.30 -6.57
C ASP A 34 -16.80 -0.10 -7.53
N LYS A 35 -15.60 0.19 -8.06
CA LYS A 35 -15.35 1.43 -8.84
C LYS A 35 -15.16 1.28 -10.35
N GLY A 36 -15.50 0.13 -10.93
CA GLY A 36 -15.49 -0.08 -12.39
C GLY A 36 -14.11 -0.06 -13.07
N CYS A 37 -13.01 0.01 -12.31
CA CYS A 37 -11.63 -0.02 -12.82
C CYS A 37 -10.77 -1.07 -12.07
N PRO A 38 -11.16 -2.36 -12.09
CA PRO A 38 -10.53 -3.40 -11.27
C PRO A 38 -9.03 -3.55 -11.50
N LEU A 39 -8.56 -3.42 -12.75
CA LEU A 39 -7.14 -3.51 -13.08
C LEU A 39 -6.30 -2.40 -12.41
N LYS A 40 -6.84 -1.18 -12.34
CA LYS A 40 -6.15 -0.05 -11.71
C LYS A 40 -6.01 -0.27 -10.20
N ASP A 41 -7.05 -0.79 -9.57
CA ASP A 41 -7.03 -1.11 -8.15
C ASP A 41 -6.11 -2.30 -7.85
N ALA A 42 -6.11 -3.34 -8.69
CA ALA A 42 -5.16 -4.45 -8.59
C ALA A 42 -3.70 -3.99 -8.68
N LYS A 43 -3.37 -3.12 -9.65
CA LYS A 43 -2.03 -2.52 -9.76
C LYS A 43 -1.64 -1.67 -8.55
N LYS A 44 -2.61 -0.96 -7.95
CA LYS A 44 -2.36 -0.22 -6.71
C LYS A 44 -2.11 -1.16 -5.54
N ALA A 45 -2.89 -2.23 -5.39
CA ALA A 45 -2.65 -3.24 -4.36
C ALA A 45 -1.24 -3.85 -4.51
N GLN A 46 -0.85 -4.22 -5.73
CA GLN A 46 0.51 -4.71 -6.03
C GLN A 46 1.60 -3.70 -5.62
N PHE A 47 1.44 -2.42 -5.95
CA PHE A 47 2.40 -1.38 -5.57
C PHE A 47 2.67 -1.32 -4.05
N TYR A 48 1.63 -1.45 -3.22
CA TYR A 48 1.81 -1.48 -1.75
C TYR A 48 2.36 -2.81 -1.25
N LEU A 49 2.01 -3.93 -1.90
CA LEU A 49 2.53 -5.26 -1.57
C LEU A 49 4.04 -5.35 -1.85
N ASP A 50 4.50 -4.87 -3.01
CA ASP A 50 5.92 -4.88 -3.38
C ASP A 50 6.76 -4.10 -2.36
N ARG A 51 6.25 -2.95 -1.90
CA ARG A 51 6.90 -2.15 -0.85
C ARG A 51 6.87 -2.83 0.51
N LEU A 52 5.79 -3.50 0.88
CA LEU A 52 5.74 -4.28 2.11
C LEU A 52 6.80 -5.39 2.09
N ILE A 53 6.93 -6.13 0.99
CA ILE A 53 7.96 -7.17 0.82
C ILE A 53 9.37 -6.57 1.00
N GLN A 54 9.63 -5.40 0.40
CA GLN A 54 10.91 -4.68 0.58
C GLN A 54 11.20 -4.26 2.02
N LYS A 55 10.19 -4.06 2.87
CA LYS A 55 10.38 -3.69 4.28
C LYS A 55 10.52 -4.91 5.20
N LEU A 56 10.08 -6.08 4.75
CA LEU A 56 10.19 -7.34 5.48
C LEU A 56 11.46 -8.12 5.14
N SER A 57 12.15 -7.75 4.05
CA SER A 57 13.40 -8.36 3.59
C SER A 57 14.60 -7.59 4.11
#